data_AF-A0A4S2VAB5-F1
#
_entry.id   AF-A0A4S2VAB5-F1
#
_cell.length_a   1.000
_cell.length_b   1.000
_cell.length_c   1.000
_cell.angle_alpha   90.00
_cell.angle_beta   90.00
_cell.angle_gamma   90.00
#
_symmetry.space_group_name_H-M   'P 1'
#
loop_
_entity.id
_entity.type
_entity.pdbx_description
1 polymer ?
#
loop_
_entity_poly.entity_id
_entity_poly.type
_entity_poly.pdbx_seq_one_letter_code
_entity_poly.pdbx_strand_id
1 'polypeptide(L)' 'MDDVLDLLDALLDGVTEPRLKLISADEARALIVLLGLLEDDGQPEEIRRAAGDMRSRISTRLS' A
#
# COMPACT_ATOMS: atom_id res chain seq x y z
N MET A 1 -17.09 10.18 -2.22
CA MET A 1 -16.85 9.22 -1.12
C MET A 1 -16.65 7.85 -1.74
N ASP A 2 -17.51 7.44 -2.68
CA ASP A 2 -17.27 6.28 -3.56
C ASP A 2 -15.96 6.36 -4.35
N ASP A 3 -15.62 7.51 -4.96
CA ASP A 3 -14.40 7.62 -5.77
C ASP A 3 -13.10 7.37 -4.98
N VAL A 4 -13.11 7.62 -3.67
CA VAL A 4 -11.95 7.38 -2.80
C VAL A 4 -11.84 5.90 -2.44
N LEU A 5 -12.97 5.24 -2.21
CA LEU A 5 -13.02 3.80 -1.95
C LEU A 5 -12.65 3.01 -3.21
N ASP A 6 -13.17 3.39 -4.36
CA ASP A 6 -12.82 2.79 -5.66
C ASP A 6 -11.32 2.94 -5.98
N LEU A 7 -10.74 4.10 -5.64
CA LEU A 7 -9.30 4.34 -5.80
C LEU A 7 -8.47 3.48 -4.83
N LEU A 8 -8.91 3.30 -3.60
CA LEU A 8 -8.26 2.46 -2.60
C LEU A 8 -8.32 0.98 -2.99
N ASP A 9 -9.47 0.52 -3.46
CA ASP A 9 -9.64 -0.85 -3.94
C ASP A 9 -8.76 -1.11 -5.16
N ALA A 10 -8.69 -0.18 -6.11
CA ALA A 10 -7.79 -0.29 -7.25
C ALA A 10 -6.30 -0.31 -6.84
N LEU A 11 -5.92 0.49 -5.83
CA LEU A 11 -4.56 0.47 -5.27
C LEU A 11 -4.26 -0.86 -4.59
N LEU A 12 -5.18 -1.39 -3.80
CA LEU A 12 -5.06 -2.68 -3.11
C LEU A 12 -4.98 -3.86 -4.09
N ASP A 13 -5.78 -3.84 -5.16
CA ASP A 13 -5.70 -4.79 -6.28
C ASP A 13 -4.37 -4.70 -7.04
N GLY A 14 -3.75 -3.52 -7.05
CA GLY A 14 -2.40 -3.28 -7.55
C GLY A 14 -1.32 -4.06 -6.79
N VAL A 15 -1.55 -4.38 -5.51
CA VAL A 15 -0.58 -5.01 -4.59
C VAL A 15 -0.82 -6.51 -4.43
N THR A 16 -1.22 -7.15 -5.53
CA THR A 16 -1.27 -8.61 -5.61
C THR A 16 0.14 -9.20 -5.68
N GLU A 17 0.30 -10.39 -5.14
CA GLU A 17 1.60 -11.08 -5.05
C GLU A 17 2.36 -11.19 -6.39
N PRO A 18 1.72 -11.41 -7.56
CA PRO A 18 2.40 -11.39 -8.85
C PRO A 18 2.95 -10.02 -9.24
N ARG A 19 2.18 -8.94 -8.98
CA ARG A 19 2.60 -7.56 -9.30
C ARG A 19 3.67 -7.08 -8.36
N LEU A 20 3.58 -7.45 -7.08
CA LEU A 20 4.64 -7.22 -6.11
C LEU A 20 5.96 -7.80 -6.59
N LYS A 21 6.00 -8.99 -7.20
CA LYS A 21 7.26 -9.56 -7.71
C LYS A 21 7.95 -8.73 -8.80
N LEU A 22 7.24 -7.81 -9.47
CA LEU A 22 7.76 -6.99 -10.56
C LEU A 22 8.52 -5.74 -10.08
N ILE A 23 8.23 -5.22 -8.88
CA ILE A 23 8.95 -4.05 -8.35
C ILE A 23 10.30 -4.50 -7.78
N SER A 24 11.37 -3.74 -8.03
CA SER A 24 12.68 -3.98 -7.44
C SER A 24 12.66 -3.79 -5.91
N ALA A 25 13.71 -4.25 -5.23
CA ALA A 25 13.83 -4.09 -3.78
C ALA A 25 13.90 -2.61 -3.36
N ASP A 26 14.54 -1.75 -4.15
CA ASP A 26 14.65 -0.33 -3.84
C ASP A 26 13.33 0.42 -4.09
N GLU A 27 12.63 0.09 -5.16
CA GLU A 27 11.27 0.60 -5.41
C GLU A 27 10.29 0.16 -4.30
N ALA A 28 10.40 -1.09 -3.84
CA ALA A 28 9.61 -1.59 -2.73
C ALA A 28 9.88 -0.84 -1.42
N ARG A 29 11.14 -0.52 -1.12
CA ARG A 29 11.53 0.27 0.06
C ARG A 29 11.02 1.71 -0.03
N ALA A 30 11.11 2.33 -1.21
CA ALA A 30 10.55 3.67 -1.44
C ALA A 30 9.03 3.68 -1.22
N LEU A 31 8.33 2.64 -1.72
CA LEU A 31 6.89 2.51 -1.55
C LEU A 31 6.49 2.32 -0.08
N ILE A 32 7.26 1.55 0.71
CA ILE A 32 7.03 1.42 2.16
C ILE A 32 7.06 2.79 2.86
N VAL A 33 8.01 3.67 2.51
CA VAL A 33 8.11 5.00 3.10
C VAL A 33 6.88 5.85 2.77
N LEU A 34 6.45 5.83 1.50
CA LEU A 34 5.27 6.57 1.06
C LEU A 34 3.98 6.07 1.73
N LEU A 35 3.84 4.75 1.88
CA LEU A 35 2.69 4.15 2.59
C LEU A 35 2.66 4.54 4.06
N GLY A 36 3.83 4.67 4.71
CA GLY A 36 3.91 5.16 6.10
C GLY A 36 3.35 6.57 6.29
N LEU A 37 3.37 7.43 5.25
CA LEU A 37 2.75 8.76 5.30
C LEU A 37 1.21 8.70 5.26
N LEU A 38 0.65 7.61 4.72
CA LEU A 38 -0.79 7.41 4.59
C LEU A 38 -1.40 6.74 5.84
N GLU A 39 -0.58 6.24 6.76
CA GLU A 39 -1.00 5.70 8.06
C GLU A 39 -1.26 6.81 9.11
N ASP A 40 -1.07 8.08 8.77
CA ASP A 40 -1.26 9.24 9.65
C ASP A 40 -2.69 9.39 10.14
N ASP A 41 -2.89 9.81 11.41
CA ASP A 41 -4.21 10.00 12.05
C ASP A 41 -5.10 11.05 11.37
N GLY A 42 -4.54 11.92 10.52
CA GLY A 42 -5.29 12.87 9.70
C GLY A 42 -5.94 12.25 8.45
N GLN A 43 -5.63 10.99 8.12
CA GLN A 43 -6.23 10.28 7.00
C GLN A 43 -7.52 9.55 7.40
N PRO A 44 -8.48 9.38 6.47
CA PRO A 44 -9.61 8.47 6.63
C PRO A 44 -9.15 7.07 7.04
N GLU A 45 -9.91 6.41 7.91
CA GLU A 45 -9.59 5.09 8.45
C GLU A 45 -9.33 4.04 7.36
N GLU A 46 -10.11 4.09 6.29
CA GLU A 46 -9.98 3.18 5.14
C GLU A 46 -8.63 3.34 4.43
N ILE A 47 -8.14 4.59 4.32
CA ILE A 47 -6.82 4.88 3.74
C ILE A 47 -5.72 4.31 4.63
N ARG A 48 -5.79 4.56 5.94
CA ARG A 48 -4.78 4.09 6.89
C ARG A 48 -4.70 2.56 6.89
N ARG A 49 -5.86 1.90 6.92
CA ARG A 49 -5.96 0.45 6.88
C ARG A 49 -5.39 -0.12 5.59
N ALA A 50 -5.76 0.43 4.44
CA ALA A 50 -5.24 -0.01 3.15
C ALA A 50 -3.72 0.16 3.07
N ALA A 51 -3.20 1.30 3.52
CA ALA A 51 -1.76 1.58 3.52
C ALA A 51 -0.99 0.59 4.41
N GLY A 52 -1.49 0.30 5.61
CA GLY A 52 -0.91 -0.68 6.53
C GLY A 52 -0.89 -2.10 5.92
N ASP A 53 -1.98 -2.53 5.30
CA ASP A 53 -2.07 -3.84 4.64
C ASP A 53 -1.07 -3.97 3.49
N MET A 54 -0.97 -2.93 2.64
CA MET A 54 0.00 -2.90 1.53
C MET A 54 1.44 -2.95 2.04
N ARG A 55 1.77 -2.16 3.06
CA ARG A 55 3.11 -2.09 3.66
C ARG A 55 3.50 -3.42 4.28
N SER A 56 2.57 -4.10 4.94
CA SER A 56 2.77 -5.43 5.52
C SER A 56 3.11 -6.48 4.44
N ARG A 57 2.37 -6.50 3.33
CA ARG A 57 2.62 -7.40 2.20
C ARG A 57 3.98 -7.16 1.57
N ILE A 58 4.36 -5.89 1.34
CA ILE A 58 5.67 -5.55 0.77
C ILE A 58 6.79 -5.93 1.73
N SER A 59 6.65 -5.66 3.03
CA SER A 59 7.65 -6.00 4.04
C SER A 59 7.88 -7.51 4.14
N THR A 60 6.79 -8.29 4.08
CA THR A 60 6.85 -9.76 4.06
C THR A 60 7.60 -10.27 2.83
N ARG A 61 7.42 -9.65 1.65
CA ARG A 61 8.18 -10.01 0.44
C ARG A 61 9.67 -9.71 0.54
N LEU A 62 10.04 -8.64 1.24
CA LEU A 62 11.43 -8.18 1.37
C LEU A 62 12.22 -8.90 2.47
N SER A 63 11.54 -9.67 3.32
CA SER A 63 12.14 -10.48 4.40
C SER A 63 12.69 -11.79 3.86
#